data_AF-Q8IB86-F1
#
_entry.id   AF-Q8IB86-F1
#
_cell.length_a   1.000
_cell.length_b   1.000
_cell.length_c   1.000
_cell.angle_alpha   90.00
_cell.angle_beta   90.00
_cell.angle_gamma   90.00
#
_symmetry.space_group_name_H-M   'P 1'
#
loop_
_entity.id
_entity.type
_entity.pdbx_description
1 polymer ?
#
loop_
_entity_poly.entity_id
_entity_poly.type
_entity_poly.pdbx_seq_one_letter_code
_entity_poly.pdbx_strand_id
1 'polypeptide(L)'
;MLLKGFFFFIICVFYILIFYNNNVNCFYIPKICCTKYFYLKETSDAPAYSDGHERYIQEKKLKQLKHKMENKSVKQLRITPRIGMNDLLIKINSAKQFLLKRHRVKFILTLKGREYTNVENVKRIFSKISEELKSYGNSETMRQNGNIVSQLFNLKAKRKNEGGT
;
A
#
# COMPACT_ATOMS: atom_id res chain seq x y z
N MET A 1 22.90 9.28 -55.08
CA MET A 1 22.45 9.58 -53.69
C MET A 1 20.97 9.96 -53.59
N LEU A 2 20.33 10.46 -54.66
CA LEU A 2 18.92 10.89 -54.66
C LEU A 2 17.84 9.79 -54.61
N LEU A 3 18.16 8.53 -54.94
CA LEU A 3 17.13 7.47 -55.03
C LEU A 3 16.76 6.82 -53.68
N LYS A 4 17.60 6.94 -52.65
CA LYS A 4 17.38 6.30 -51.34
C LYS A 4 16.36 7.05 -50.45
N GLY A 5 16.17 8.35 -50.67
CA GLY A 5 15.20 9.17 -49.90
C GLY A 5 13.75 8.91 -50.29
N PHE A 6 13.49 8.63 -51.58
CA PHE A 6 12.13 8.41 -52.09
C PHE A 6 11.48 7.16 -51.48
N PHE A 7 12.26 6.10 -51.28
CA PHE A 7 11.74 4.83 -50.73
C PHE A 7 11.28 4.98 -49.27
N PHE A 8 12.00 5.76 -48.47
CA PHE A 8 11.63 6.02 -47.08
C PHE A 8 10.34 6.84 -46.98
N PHE A 9 10.17 7.82 -47.88
CA PHE A 9 8.96 8.63 -47.93
C PHE A 9 7.73 7.80 -48.32
N ILE A 10 7.85 6.90 -49.29
CA ILE A 10 6.75 6.01 -49.72
C ILE A 10 6.32 5.07 -48.58
N ILE A 11 7.27 4.46 -47.86
CA ILE A 11 6.96 3.57 -46.72
C ILE A 11 6.24 4.35 -45.61
N CYS A 12 6.68 5.57 -45.32
CA CYS A 12 6.10 6.39 -44.26
C CYS A 12 4.66 6.82 -44.59
N VAL A 13 4.40 7.19 -45.85
CA VAL A 13 3.03 7.54 -46.32
C VAL A 13 2.11 6.32 -46.30
N PHE A 14 2.62 5.13 -46.65
CA PHE A 14 1.85 3.87 -46.56
C PHE A 14 1.46 3.53 -45.11
N TYR A 15 2.38 3.71 -44.15
CA TYR A 15 2.09 3.44 -42.74
C TYR A 15 1.02 4.39 -42.18
N ILE A 16 1.06 5.67 -42.57
CA ILE A 16 0.07 6.66 -42.19
C ILE A 16 -1.30 6.32 -42.81
N LEU A 17 -1.35 5.94 -44.09
CA LEU A 17 -2.60 5.56 -44.76
C LEU A 17 -3.27 4.30 -44.19
N ILE A 18 -2.48 3.31 -43.76
CA ILE A 18 -3.00 2.11 -43.08
C ILE A 18 -3.60 2.48 -41.71
N PHE A 19 -2.98 3.43 -41.00
CA PHE A 19 -3.44 3.89 -39.69
C PHE A 19 -4.71 4.74 -39.78
N TYR A 20 -4.90 5.50 -40.86
CA TYR A 20 -6.10 6.32 -41.04
C TYR A 20 -7.33 5.55 -41.54
N ASN A 21 -7.15 4.45 -42.29
CA ASN A 21 -8.30 3.72 -42.86
C ASN A 21 -8.92 2.66 -41.93
N ASN A 22 -8.27 2.32 -40.81
CA ASN A 22 -8.84 1.37 -39.88
C ASN A 22 -9.47 2.07 -38.68
N ASN A 23 -10.60 2.71 -38.98
CA ASN A 23 -11.65 3.05 -38.04
C ASN A 23 -12.32 1.75 -37.55
N VAL A 24 -11.63 0.97 -36.72
CA VAL A 24 -12.22 -0.16 -35.98
C VAL A 24 -11.66 -0.21 -34.56
N ASN A 25 -12.42 0.44 -33.68
CA ASN A 25 -12.83 -0.03 -32.37
C ASN A 25 -11.74 -0.50 -31.39
N CYS A 26 -11.57 0.36 -30.39
CA CYS A 26 -11.51 0.02 -28.97
C CYS A 26 -12.40 -1.18 -28.60
N PHE A 27 -12.09 -1.82 -27.47
CA PHE A 27 -12.77 -2.97 -26.84
C PHE A 27 -12.25 -4.36 -27.26
N TYR A 28 -11.25 -4.90 -26.56
CA TYR A 28 -11.48 -6.00 -25.60
C TYR A 28 -10.19 -6.38 -24.83
N ILE A 29 -10.39 -6.55 -23.52
CA ILE A 29 -9.60 -7.35 -22.54
C ILE A 29 -8.51 -6.61 -21.74
N PRO A 30 -8.87 -6.12 -20.55
CA PRO A 30 -7.94 -5.86 -19.45
C PRO A 30 -7.71 -7.16 -18.67
N LYS A 31 -6.60 -7.88 -18.86
CA LYS A 31 -6.00 -8.80 -17.86
C LYS A 31 -4.54 -9.16 -18.23
N ILE A 32 -3.63 -8.19 -18.15
CA ILE A 32 -2.19 -8.49 -18.01
C ILE A 32 -1.74 -8.05 -16.61
N CYS A 33 -2.40 -8.69 -15.63
CA CYS A 33 -1.85 -8.92 -14.29
C CYS A 33 -0.90 -10.15 -14.29
N CYS A 34 -0.72 -10.81 -15.43
CA CYS A 34 0.15 -11.97 -15.60
C CYS A 34 1.27 -11.70 -16.61
N THR A 35 2.16 -10.75 -16.32
CA THR A 35 3.50 -10.72 -16.94
C THR A 35 4.44 -11.79 -16.36
N LYS A 36 3.91 -12.86 -15.75
CA LYS A 36 4.71 -13.94 -15.15
C LYS A 36 5.13 -15.04 -16.15
N TYR A 37 4.68 -14.97 -17.40
CA TYR A 37 5.00 -15.99 -18.41
C TYR A 37 5.74 -15.39 -19.60
N PHE A 38 7.00 -14.98 -19.40
CA PHE A 38 7.92 -14.70 -20.51
C PHE A 38 9.19 -15.57 -20.50
N TYR A 39 9.30 -16.54 -19.58
CA TYR A 39 10.48 -17.42 -19.50
C TYR A 39 10.38 -18.70 -20.35
N LEU A 40 9.44 -18.78 -21.28
CA LEU A 40 9.30 -19.93 -22.18
C LEU A 40 9.18 -19.42 -23.62
N LYS A 41 10.32 -19.11 -24.26
CA LYS A 41 10.39 -19.07 -25.71
C LYS A 41 11.16 -20.29 -26.16
N GLU A 42 10.48 -21.15 -26.92
CA GLU A 42 11.04 -22.34 -27.56
C GLU A 42 11.99 -21.91 -28.69
N THR A 43 13.30 -22.12 -28.51
CA THR A 43 14.24 -22.31 -29.63
C THR A 43 15.23 -23.39 -29.23
N SER A 44 15.35 -24.39 -30.09
CA SER A 44 15.94 -25.71 -29.94
C SER A 44 17.47 -25.79 -29.88
N ASP A 45 18.17 -24.67 -29.71
CA ASP A 45 19.63 -24.63 -29.61
C ASP A 45 20.01 -24.14 -28.20
N ALA A 46 20.78 -24.96 -27.48
CA ALA A 46 20.95 -24.98 -26.02
C ALA A 46 21.23 -23.61 -25.31
N PRO A 47 20.82 -23.48 -24.04
CA PRO A 47 20.35 -22.22 -23.44
C PRO A 47 21.48 -21.29 -22.99
N ALA A 48 21.48 -20.05 -23.49
CA ALA A 48 22.35 -18.97 -23.04
C ALA A 48 22.07 -18.62 -21.56
N TYR A 49 22.83 -19.28 -20.67
CA TYR A 49 22.72 -19.27 -19.21
C TYR A 49 23.11 -17.94 -18.53
N SER A 50 23.75 -16.97 -19.21
CA SER A 50 24.24 -15.74 -18.56
C SER A 50 23.15 -14.69 -18.31
N ASP A 51 22.45 -14.25 -19.38
CA ASP A 51 21.55 -13.09 -19.28
C ASP A 51 20.24 -13.41 -18.55
N GLY A 52 19.70 -14.63 -18.70
CA GLY A 52 18.49 -15.06 -17.98
C GLY A 52 18.73 -15.28 -16.47
N HIS A 53 19.88 -15.88 -16.11
CA HIS A 53 20.23 -16.18 -14.73
C HIS A 53 20.53 -14.92 -13.93
N GLU A 54 21.28 -13.98 -14.50
CA GLU A 54 21.58 -12.69 -13.88
C GLU A 54 20.31 -11.88 -13.65
N ARG A 55 19.41 -11.80 -14.66
CA ARG A 55 18.10 -11.16 -14.50
C ARG A 55 17.27 -11.83 -13.41
N TYR A 56 17.26 -13.17 -13.34
CA TYR A 56 16.57 -13.90 -12.28
C TYR A 56 17.15 -13.60 -10.89
N ILE A 57 18.49 -13.57 -10.73
CA ILE A 57 19.15 -13.22 -9.47
C ILE A 57 18.81 -11.78 -9.07
N GLN A 58 18.90 -10.83 -9.99
CA GLN A 58 18.57 -9.42 -9.76
C GLN A 58 17.10 -9.28 -9.34
N GLU A 59 16.18 -9.93 -10.04
CA GLU A 59 14.77 -9.94 -9.66
C GLU A 59 14.53 -10.57 -8.30
N LYS A 60 15.21 -11.68 -7.96
CA LYS A 60 15.10 -12.34 -6.67
C LYS A 60 15.61 -11.43 -5.55
N LYS A 61 16.75 -10.75 -5.75
CA LYS A 61 17.29 -9.73 -4.83
C LYS A 61 16.30 -8.57 -4.66
N LEU A 62 15.75 -8.03 -5.75
CA LEU A 62 14.74 -6.96 -5.71
C LEU A 62 13.47 -7.41 -4.98
N LYS A 63 13.00 -8.64 -5.20
CA LYS A 63 11.85 -9.23 -4.47
C LYS A 63 12.17 -9.36 -2.98
N GLN A 64 13.34 -9.88 -2.61
CA GLN A 64 13.78 -9.98 -1.21
C GLN A 64 13.87 -8.61 -0.53
N LEU A 65 14.42 -7.59 -1.21
CA LEU A 65 14.47 -6.22 -0.69
C LEU A 65 13.08 -5.64 -0.48
N LYS A 66 12.16 -5.80 -1.45
CA LYS A 66 10.76 -5.38 -1.32
C LYS A 66 10.03 -6.09 -0.18
N HIS A 67 10.29 -7.38 0.04
CA HIS A 67 9.73 -8.12 1.17
C HIS A 67 10.31 -7.67 2.51
N LYS A 68 11.60 -7.31 2.54
CA LYS A 68 12.28 -6.76 3.72
C LYS A 68 11.81 -5.35 4.06
N MET A 69 11.39 -4.56 3.06
CA MET A 69 10.68 -3.31 3.30
C MET A 69 9.33 -3.63 3.95
N GLU A 70 9.31 -3.64 5.28
CA GLU A 70 8.10 -3.78 6.06
C GLU A 70 7.15 -2.65 5.69
N ASN A 71 6.15 -2.95 4.86
CA ASN A 71 5.07 -2.03 4.54
C ASN A 71 4.46 -1.59 5.86
N LYS A 72 4.71 -0.33 6.27
CA LYS A 72 4.23 0.28 7.49
C LYS A 72 2.72 0.48 7.41
N SER A 73 2.02 -0.64 7.50
CA SER A 73 0.57 -0.74 7.43
C SER A 73 -0.04 -0.10 8.67
N VAL A 74 -1.21 0.52 8.47
CA VAL A 74 -2.03 1.02 9.57
C VAL A 74 -2.77 -0.17 10.17
N LYS A 75 -2.39 -0.58 11.38
CA LYS A 75 -3.09 -1.63 12.12
C LYS A 75 -4.38 -1.05 12.70
N GLN A 76 -5.48 -1.77 12.59
CA GLN A 76 -6.78 -1.29 13.03
C GLN A 76 -7.24 -2.04 14.28
N LEU A 77 -7.73 -1.29 15.27
CA LEU A 77 -8.32 -1.81 16.50
C LEU A 77 -9.75 -1.30 16.60
N ARG A 78 -10.70 -2.24 16.62
CA ARG A 78 -12.14 -1.95 16.69
C ARG A 78 -12.60 -1.91 18.14
N ILE A 79 -13.42 -0.92 18.46
CA ILE A 79 -13.98 -0.63 19.79
C ILE A 79 -15.49 -0.42 19.66
N THR A 80 -16.23 -0.79 20.71
CA THR A 80 -17.66 -0.56 20.87
C THR A 80 -17.89 0.57 21.87
N PRO A 81 -18.94 1.41 21.73
CA PRO A 81 -19.22 2.50 22.67
C PRO A 81 -19.36 2.07 24.14
N ARG A 82 -19.83 0.85 24.42
CA ARG A 82 -19.97 0.31 25.78
C ARG A 82 -18.86 -0.70 26.12
N ILE A 83 -17.61 -0.39 25.75
CA ILE A 83 -16.48 -1.27 26.05
C ILE A 83 -16.19 -1.30 27.55
N GLY A 84 -15.95 -2.50 28.10
CA GLY A 84 -15.52 -2.66 29.49
C GLY A 84 -14.10 -2.13 29.72
N MET A 85 -13.77 -1.79 30.96
CA MET A 85 -12.44 -1.30 31.31
C MET A 85 -11.34 -2.31 30.99
N ASN A 86 -11.56 -3.59 31.29
CA ASN A 86 -10.58 -4.65 31.00
C ASN A 86 -10.33 -4.82 29.49
N ASP A 87 -11.40 -4.89 28.70
CA ASP A 87 -11.29 -5.04 27.24
C ASP A 87 -10.58 -3.84 26.60
N LEU A 88 -10.85 -2.64 27.09
CA LEU A 88 -10.17 -1.43 26.65
C LEU A 88 -8.66 -1.50 26.93
N LEU A 89 -8.25 -1.97 28.11
CA LEU A 89 -6.84 -2.15 28.46
C LEU A 89 -6.15 -3.17 27.55
N ILE A 90 -6.81 -4.29 27.22
CA ILE A 90 -6.26 -5.28 26.27
C ILE A 90 -6.02 -4.64 24.89
N LYS A 91 -6.94 -3.79 24.40
CA LYS A 91 -6.78 -3.06 23.14
C LYS A 91 -5.64 -2.03 23.23
N ILE A 92 -5.51 -1.32 24.34
CA ILE A 92 -4.42 -0.37 24.58
C ILE A 92 -3.07 -1.09 24.59
N ASN A 93 -2.96 -2.23 25.28
CA ASN A 93 -1.73 -3.03 25.30
C ASN A 93 -1.37 -3.55 23.91
N SER A 94 -2.35 -3.99 23.12
CA SER A 94 -2.15 -4.35 21.72
C SER A 94 -1.64 -3.17 20.89
N ALA A 95 -2.19 -1.95 21.11
CA ALA A 95 -1.72 -0.74 20.45
C ALA A 95 -0.29 -0.37 20.85
N LYS A 96 0.08 -0.49 22.14
CA LYS A 96 1.46 -0.32 22.61
C LYS A 96 2.42 -1.23 21.85
N GLN A 97 2.07 -2.52 21.69
CA GLN A 97 2.87 -3.49 20.94
C GLN A 97 3.00 -3.12 19.44
N PHE A 98 1.94 -2.63 18.81
CA PHE A 98 2.00 -2.19 17.41
C PHE A 98 2.86 -0.92 17.23
N LEU A 99 2.78 0.03 18.15
CA LEU A 99 3.60 1.25 18.12
C LEU A 99 5.09 0.92 18.34
N LEU A 100 5.41 -0.03 19.22
CA LEU A 100 6.77 -0.54 19.41
C LEU A 100 7.32 -1.19 18.13
N LYS A 101 6.50 -1.98 17.42
CA LYS A 101 6.82 -2.55 16.11
C LYS A 101 6.78 -1.54 14.95
N ARG A 102 6.70 -0.24 15.24
CA ARG A 102 6.69 0.84 14.23
C ARG A 102 5.54 0.76 13.23
N HIS A 103 4.36 0.33 13.68
CA HIS A 103 3.13 0.45 12.92
C HIS A 103 2.28 1.63 13.42
N ARG A 104 1.56 2.29 12.51
CA ARG A 104 0.53 3.28 12.87
C ARG A 104 -0.72 2.55 13.34
N VAL A 105 -1.45 3.11 14.30
CA VAL A 105 -2.62 2.46 14.90
C VAL A 105 -3.90 3.26 14.68
N LYS A 106 -4.80 2.64 13.90
CA LYS A 106 -6.22 2.86 13.62
C LYS A 106 -7.22 2.54 14.73
N PHE A 107 -7.56 3.40 15.67
CA PHE A 107 -8.72 3.09 16.53
C PHE A 107 -10.03 3.42 15.81
N ILE A 108 -10.97 2.48 15.81
CA ILE A 108 -12.25 2.57 15.08
C ILE A 108 -13.37 2.23 16.07
N LEU A 109 -14.23 3.19 16.36
CA LEU A 109 -15.43 3.03 17.16
C LEU A 109 -16.65 3.12 16.25
N THR A 110 -17.51 2.10 16.27
CA THR A 110 -18.77 2.10 15.51
C THR A 110 -19.93 2.44 16.43
N LEU A 111 -20.54 3.59 16.16
CA LEU A 111 -21.77 4.04 16.79
C LEU A 111 -22.95 3.21 16.31
N LYS A 112 -23.86 2.91 17.23
CA LYS A 112 -25.09 2.16 16.97
C LYS A 112 -26.27 3.00 17.44
N GLY A 113 -27.24 3.29 16.57
CA GLY A 113 -28.55 3.90 16.88
C GLY A 113 -28.54 4.89 18.06
N ARG A 114 -28.91 4.44 19.25
CA ARG A 114 -29.02 5.27 20.47
C ARG A 114 -27.71 5.87 20.98
N GLU A 115 -26.56 5.44 20.48
CA GLU A 115 -25.24 5.90 20.95
C GLU A 115 -24.77 7.18 20.24
N TYR A 116 -25.45 7.62 19.16
CA TYR A 116 -25.08 8.86 18.46
C TYR A 116 -25.19 10.12 19.33
N THR A 117 -26.10 10.12 20.31
CA THR A 117 -26.29 11.23 21.25
C THR A 117 -25.22 11.25 22.33
N ASN A 118 -24.61 10.10 22.65
CA ASN A 118 -23.62 9.98 23.71
C ASN A 118 -22.19 10.25 23.21
N VAL A 119 -22.00 11.45 22.63
CA VAL A 119 -20.69 11.92 22.14
C VAL A 119 -19.67 12.02 23.28
N GLU A 120 -20.12 12.34 24.49
CA GLU A 120 -19.25 12.48 25.66
C GLU A 120 -18.56 11.16 26.03
N ASN A 121 -19.29 10.05 26.03
CA ASN A 121 -18.71 8.74 26.31
C ASN A 121 -17.67 8.34 25.25
N VAL A 122 -17.93 8.62 23.98
CA VAL A 122 -16.96 8.39 22.89
C VAL A 122 -15.69 9.22 23.13
N LYS A 123 -15.83 10.51 23.45
CA LYS A 123 -14.70 11.39 23.79
C LYS A 123 -13.92 10.86 24.99
N ARG A 124 -14.60 10.36 26.03
CA ARG A 124 -13.98 9.78 27.22
C ARG A 124 -13.12 8.56 26.90
N ILE A 125 -13.63 7.65 26.07
CA ILE A 125 -12.90 6.46 25.62
C ILE A 125 -11.63 6.86 24.86
N PHE A 126 -11.75 7.75 23.87
CA PHE A 126 -10.61 8.21 23.09
C PHE A 126 -9.61 9.02 23.92
N SER A 127 -10.08 9.82 24.88
CA SER A 127 -9.23 10.56 25.81
C SER A 127 -8.37 9.61 26.66
N LYS A 128 -9.00 8.56 27.23
CA LYS A 128 -8.28 7.52 27.98
C LYS A 128 -7.23 6.79 27.13
N ILE A 129 -7.57 6.43 25.89
CA ILE A 129 -6.61 5.82 24.95
C ILE A 129 -5.46 6.79 24.67
N SER A 130 -5.75 8.08 24.47
CA SER A 130 -4.75 9.09 24.15
C SER A 130 -3.76 9.34 25.29
N GLU A 131 -4.24 9.33 26.53
CA GLU A 131 -3.43 9.47 27.72
C GLU A 131 -2.45 8.30 27.88
N GLU A 132 -2.97 7.06 27.74
CA GLU A 132 -2.18 5.82 27.84
C GLU A 132 -1.14 5.64 26.73
N LEU A 133 -1.38 6.22 25.54
CA LEU A 133 -0.49 6.09 24.39
C LEU A 133 0.41 7.31 24.15
N LYS A 134 0.27 8.38 24.95
CA LYS A 134 1.01 9.64 24.80
C LYS A 134 2.53 9.47 24.82
N SER A 135 3.04 8.48 25.53
CA SER A 135 4.48 8.18 25.61
C SER A 135 5.03 7.52 24.33
N TYR A 136 4.21 6.75 23.61
CA TYR A 136 4.61 5.96 22.44
C TYR A 136 4.39 6.69 21.11
N GLY A 137 3.39 7.57 21.04
CA GLY A 137 3.00 8.18 19.78
C GLY A 137 2.17 9.44 19.93
N ASN A 138 1.98 10.12 18.81
CA ASN A 138 1.15 11.32 18.70
C ASN A 138 -0.23 10.92 18.18
N SER A 139 -1.29 11.34 18.85
CA SER A 139 -2.66 11.15 18.38
C SER A 139 -3.04 12.24 17.38
N GLU A 140 -3.76 11.86 16.32
CA GLU A 140 -4.47 12.79 15.46
C GLU A 140 -5.85 13.14 16.05
N THR A 141 -6.49 14.16 15.50
CA THR A 141 -7.89 14.49 15.82
C THR A 141 -8.83 13.35 15.42
N MET A 142 -9.87 13.13 16.22
CA MET A 142 -10.95 12.20 15.89
C MET A 142 -11.64 12.62 14.60
N ARG A 143 -11.84 11.67 13.68
CA ARG A 143 -12.60 11.85 12.44
C ARG A 143 -13.83 10.97 12.47
N GLN A 144 -14.98 11.57 12.21
CA GLN A 144 -16.25 10.86 12.08
C GLN A 144 -16.60 10.71 10.60
N ASN A 145 -16.85 9.47 10.16
CA ASN A 145 -17.38 9.15 8.84
C ASN A 145 -18.63 8.29 9.04
N GLY A 146 -19.82 8.88 8.84
CA GLY A 146 -21.09 8.22 9.12
C GLY A 146 -21.17 7.73 10.57
N ASN A 147 -21.37 6.42 10.72
CA ASN A 147 -21.46 5.76 12.02
C ASN A 147 -20.10 5.41 12.66
N ILE A 148 -18.99 5.71 11.99
CA ILE A 148 -17.65 5.35 12.46
C ILE A 148 -16.94 6.60 12.96
N VAL A 149 -16.53 6.58 14.23
CA VAL A 149 -15.57 7.54 14.79
C VAL A 149 -14.21 6.86 14.82
N SER A 150 -13.19 7.54 14.32
CA SER A 150 -11.84 6.97 14.27
C SER A 150 -10.78 7.96 14.70
N GLN A 151 -9.73 7.44 15.34
CA GLN A 151 -8.56 8.22 15.73
C GLN A 151 -7.31 7.47 15.32
N LEU A 152 -6.39 8.17 14.65
CA LEU A 152 -5.14 7.62 14.17
C LEU A 152 -4.01 8.01 15.11
N PHE A 153 -3.18 7.03 15.49
CA PHE A 153 -1.99 7.22 16.30
C PHE A 153 -0.74 7.03 15.43
N ASN A 154 0.08 8.07 15.42
CA ASN A 154 1.33 8.15 14.68
C ASN A 154 2.52 7.86 15.57
N LEU A 155 3.58 7.33 14.97
CA LEU A 155 4.82 7.03 15.66
C LEU A 155 5.53 8.32 16.05
N LYS A 156 6.11 8.35 17.25
CA LYS A 156 7.08 9.39 17.61
C LYS A 156 8.37 9.20 16.82
N ALA A 157 9.01 10.29 16.41
CA ALA A 157 10.30 10.23 15.74
C ALA A 157 11.36 9.65 16.70
N LYS A 158 12.21 8.73 16.20
CA LYS A 158 13.39 8.27 16.94
C LYS A 158 14.34 9.46 17.07
N ARG A 159 14.76 9.82 18.29
CA ARG A 159 15.91 10.73 18.46
C ARG A 159 17.13 10.04 17.87
N LYS A 160 17.86 10.69 16.95
CA LYS A 160 19.09 10.17 16.33
C LYS A 160 20.29 10.26 17.30
N ASN A 161 20.12 9.88 18.55
CA ASN A 161 21.21 9.87 19.51
C ASN A 161 21.40 8.42 19.96
N GLU A 162 22.65 7.97 19.89
CA GLU A 162 23.21 6.70 20.37
C GLU A 162 23.00 5.47 19.46
N GLY A 163 24.13 4.93 19.00
CA GLY A 163 24.26 3.90 17.96
C GLY A 163 24.97 4.38 16.69
N GLY A 164 25.86 5.37 16.81
CA GLY A 164 26.99 5.55 15.91
C GLY A 164 28.25 5.13 16.67
N THR A 165 28.75 3.94 16.37
CA THR A 165 30.11 3.41 16.53
C THR A 165 30.13 2.09 15.80
#